data_AF-A0A1G8YJA5-F1
#
_entry.id   AF-A0A1G8YJA5-F1
#
_cell.length_a   1.000
_cell.length_b   1.000
_cell.length_c   1.000
_cell.angle_alpha   90.00
_cell.angle_beta   90.00
_cell.angle_gamma   90.00
#
_symmetry.space_group_name_H-M   'P 1'
#
loop_
_entity.id
_entity.type
_entity.pdbx_description
1 polymer ?
#
loop_
_entity_poly.entity_id
_entity_poly.type
_entity_poly.pdbx_seq_one_letter_code
_entity_poly.pdbx_strand_id
1 'polypeptide(L)'
;MGINEIYNYLRFLMLPVIVIIGIEFVLIGLYYFLYYRNRQSERKLRIDIKKLFIGALFIGYVDFVLELTIFGRGHSHFLQMNLHPFSSYIEAWNKYSLRDFQNCIFNIIMFIPMGILLPLISRKFKAFKWLFLVVVSSTLFIETYQTLSGAGIFELDDIINNTLGGIFGYQLYRLAASIVYNKRVRMKSLLGNLAIPLLMGLFFVGMNIVYFQQEFGNLAINSFTKWNMEDVHLTTSLQLSSAPTAAPVYKKIIHRDGVEALLQQKLGLSELKVVDDHGNREILLKDKSGTQYTLYLS
;
A
#
# COMPACT_ATOMS: atom_id res chain seq x y z
N MET A 1 -0.76 2.57 -12.52
CA MET A 1 -1.32 3.86 -12.08
C MET A 1 -0.19 4.87 -12.17
N GLY A 2 -0.32 5.89 -13.02
CA GLY A 2 0.72 6.92 -13.17
C GLY A 2 0.86 7.78 -11.91
N ILE A 3 1.98 8.49 -11.74
CA ILE A 3 2.20 9.39 -10.58
C ILE A 3 1.07 10.42 -10.46
N ASN A 4 0.58 10.94 -11.60
CA ASN A 4 -0.53 11.91 -11.63
C ASN A 4 -1.87 11.30 -11.18
N GLU A 5 -2.13 10.04 -11.52
CA GLU A 5 -3.33 9.33 -11.07
C GLU A 5 -3.29 9.08 -9.56
N ILE A 6 -2.12 8.68 -9.03
CA ILE A 6 -1.90 8.52 -7.59
C ILE A 6 -2.12 9.86 -6.88
N TYR A 7 -1.58 10.95 -7.41
CA TYR A 7 -1.76 12.29 -6.85
C TYR A 7 -3.23 12.70 -6.82
N ASN A 8 -3.96 12.53 -7.92
CA ASN A 8 -5.38 12.88 -8.00
C ASN A 8 -6.23 12.02 -7.05
N TYR A 9 -5.93 10.72 -6.95
CA TYR A 9 -6.59 9.82 -6.03
C TYR A 9 -6.35 10.21 -4.57
N LEU A 10 -5.09 10.47 -4.18
CA LEU A 10 -4.75 10.96 -2.85
C LEU A 10 -5.44 12.29 -2.54
N ARG A 11 -5.44 13.23 -3.49
CA ARG A 11 -6.11 14.53 -3.31
C ARG A 11 -7.60 14.37 -3.06
N PHE A 12 -8.27 13.46 -3.77
CA PHE A 12 -9.68 13.17 -3.56
C PHE A 12 -9.95 12.62 -2.16
N LEU A 13 -9.14 11.66 -1.70
CA LEU A 13 -9.25 11.09 -0.36
C LEU A 13 -8.90 12.08 0.76
N MET A 14 -8.02 13.06 0.50
CA MET A 14 -7.61 14.06 1.49
C MET A 14 -8.68 15.13 1.75
N LEU A 15 -9.60 15.38 0.81
CA LEU A 15 -10.68 16.37 0.98
C LEU A 15 -11.56 16.13 2.21
N PRO A 16 -12.18 14.96 2.42
CA PRO A 16 -13.00 14.70 3.60
C PRO A 16 -12.19 14.84 4.90
N VAL A 17 -10.92 14.37 4.91
CA VAL A 17 -10.02 14.50 6.06
C VAL A 17 -9.76 15.96 6.43
N ILE A 18 -9.49 16.81 5.43
CA ILE A 18 -9.29 18.25 5.66
C ILE A 18 -10.56 18.91 6.21
N VAL A 19 -11.73 18.52 5.70
CA VAL A 19 -13.02 19.03 6.18
C VAL A 19 -13.26 18.63 7.64
N ILE A 20 -13.02 17.36 8.00
CA ILE A 20 -13.19 16.90 9.37
C ILE A 20 -12.24 17.63 10.32
N ILE A 21 -10.94 17.72 9.98
CA ILE A 21 -9.96 18.49 10.76
C ILE A 21 -10.44 19.95 10.93
N GLY A 22 -10.95 20.57 9.87
CA GLY A 22 -11.51 21.92 9.91
C GLY A 22 -12.68 22.05 10.90
N ILE A 23 -13.62 21.11 10.88
CA ILE A 23 -14.76 21.05 11.81
C ILE A 23 -14.26 20.88 13.25
N GLU A 24 -13.28 20.01 13.49
CA GLU A 24 -12.70 19.82 14.83
C GLU A 24 -12.11 21.11 15.40
N PHE A 25 -11.32 21.84 14.59
CA PHE A 25 -10.76 23.12 15.02
C PHE A 25 -11.85 24.17 15.29
N VAL A 26 -12.94 24.19 14.51
CA VAL A 26 -14.09 25.06 14.75
C VAL A 26 -14.80 24.68 16.04
N LEU A 27 -15.02 23.39 16.31
CA LEU A 27 -15.65 22.90 17.54
C LEU A 27 -14.79 23.20 18.77
N ILE A 28 -13.46 23.04 18.67
CA ILE A 28 -12.52 23.44 19.72
C ILE A 28 -12.61 24.96 19.94
N GLY A 29 -12.61 25.75 18.87
CA GLY A 29 -12.75 27.21 18.95
C GLY A 29 -14.08 27.66 19.57
N LEU A 30 -15.19 27.04 19.18
CA LEU A 30 -16.53 27.27 19.74
C LEU A 30 -16.58 26.89 21.22
N TYR A 31 -16.01 25.75 21.60
CA TYR A 31 -15.89 25.36 23.00
C TYR A 31 -15.15 26.42 23.82
N TYR A 32 -14.01 26.93 23.31
CA TYR A 32 -13.27 28.02 23.96
C TYR A 32 -14.10 29.32 24.03
N PHE A 33 -14.73 29.72 22.93
CA PHE A 33 -15.56 30.93 22.88
C PHE A 33 -16.71 30.87 23.88
N LEU A 34 -17.45 29.75 23.92
CA LEU A 34 -18.55 29.54 24.84
C LEU A 34 -18.07 29.43 26.30
N TYR A 35 -16.94 28.77 26.55
CA TYR A 35 -16.33 28.70 27.87
C TYR A 35 -15.97 30.08 28.41
N TYR A 36 -15.29 30.91 27.60
CA TYR A 36 -14.91 32.27 27.99
C TYR A 36 -16.09 33.24 28.06
N ARG A 37 -17.13 33.02 27.23
CA ARG A 37 -18.37 33.80 27.28
C ARG A 37 -19.20 33.51 28.54
N ASN A 38 -19.26 32.25 28.98
CA ASN A 38 -20.11 31.83 30.11
C ASN A 38 -19.41 31.83 31.48
N ARG A 39 -18.10 32.14 31.58
CA ARG A 39 -17.39 32.14 32.87
C ARG A 39 -16.55 33.39 33.12
N GLN A 40 -17.13 34.26 33.93
CA GLN A 40 -16.48 35.29 34.74
C GLN A 40 -15.88 34.73 36.06
N SER A 41 -15.83 33.39 36.27
CA SER A 41 -15.55 32.78 37.60
C SER A 41 -14.38 31.78 37.62
N GLU A 42 -13.27 32.25 38.19
CA GLU A 42 -12.16 31.68 39.00
C GLU A 42 -11.59 30.25 38.87
N ARG A 43 -12.07 29.35 37.99
CA ARG A 43 -11.35 28.08 37.73
C ARG A 43 -10.87 27.99 36.29
N LYS A 44 -9.64 28.48 36.05
CA LYS A 44 -8.88 28.22 34.82
C LYS A 44 -8.62 26.72 34.70
N LEU A 45 -9.42 26.02 33.89
CA LEU A 45 -9.03 24.70 33.39
C LEU A 45 -7.77 24.93 32.53
N ARG A 46 -6.61 24.49 33.02
CA ARG A 46 -5.36 24.52 32.26
C ARG A 46 -5.43 23.41 31.21
N ILE A 47 -6.10 23.68 30.10
CA ILE A 47 -6.14 22.78 28.96
C ILE A 47 -4.78 22.87 28.26
N ASP A 48 -4.15 21.71 28.06
CA ASP A 48 -2.87 21.60 27.38
C ASP A 48 -3.13 21.63 25.87
N ILE A 49 -2.95 22.81 25.25
CA ILE A 49 -3.14 23.03 23.80
C ILE A 49 -2.38 22.00 22.97
N LYS A 50 -1.21 21.54 23.45
CA LYS A 50 -0.43 20.49 22.76
C LYS A 50 -1.19 19.18 22.69
N LYS A 51 -1.89 18.79 23.77
CA LYS A 51 -2.69 17.55 23.78
C LYS A 51 -3.91 17.67 22.88
N LEU A 52 -4.54 18.84 22.81
CA LEU A 52 -5.64 19.07 21.86
C LEU A 52 -5.15 18.93 20.41
N PHE A 53 -4.03 19.57 20.08
CA PHE A 53 -3.45 19.48 18.75
C PHE A 53 -3.05 18.05 18.35
N ILE A 54 -2.40 17.31 19.27
CA ILE A 54 -2.06 15.89 19.04
C ILE A 54 -3.33 15.03 18.89
N GLY A 55 -4.38 15.33 19.67
CA GLY A 55 -5.67 14.66 19.56
C GLY A 55 -6.31 14.87 18.19
N ALA A 56 -6.37 16.11 17.70
CA ALA A 56 -6.90 16.44 16.38
C ALA A 56 -6.09 15.78 15.25
N LEU A 57 -4.75 15.80 15.34
CA LEU A 57 -3.89 15.07 14.40
C LEU A 57 -4.17 13.57 14.39
N PHE A 58 -4.46 12.98 15.55
CA PHE A 58 -4.78 11.57 15.65
C PHE A 58 -6.15 11.23 15.05
N ILE A 59 -7.16 12.07 15.27
CA ILE A 59 -8.49 11.86 14.69
C ILE A 59 -8.43 12.00 13.17
N GLY A 60 -7.84 13.08 12.65
CA GLY A 60 -7.64 13.23 11.20
C GLY A 60 -6.80 12.10 10.57
N TYR A 61 -5.83 11.55 11.31
CA TYR A 61 -5.11 10.34 10.90
C TYR A 61 -6.02 9.11 10.83
N VAL A 62 -6.83 8.86 11.86
CA VAL A 62 -7.76 7.73 11.88
C VAL A 62 -8.76 7.85 10.74
N ASP A 63 -9.31 9.03 10.50
CA ASP A 63 -10.23 9.27 9.40
C ASP A 63 -9.57 9.00 8.05
N PHE A 64 -8.32 9.44 7.86
CA PHE A 64 -7.56 9.14 6.64
C PHE A 64 -7.34 7.63 6.43
N VAL A 65 -7.06 6.88 7.49
CA VAL A 65 -6.92 5.41 7.40
C VAL A 65 -8.26 4.76 7.06
N LEU A 66 -9.35 5.19 7.68
CA LEU A 66 -10.69 4.67 7.38
C LEU A 66 -11.10 4.98 5.94
N GLU A 67 -10.77 6.16 5.44
CA GLU A 67 -10.99 6.54 4.04
C GLU A 67 -10.20 5.64 3.08
N LEU A 68 -8.91 5.38 3.37
CA LEU A 68 -8.08 4.50 2.54
C LEU A 68 -8.53 3.03 2.56
N THR A 69 -9.00 2.54 3.70
CA THR A 69 -9.24 1.11 3.94
C THR A 69 -10.69 0.72 3.71
N ILE A 70 -11.64 1.56 4.10
CA ILE A 70 -13.06 1.25 4.10
C ILE A 70 -13.79 2.00 2.99
N PHE A 71 -13.77 3.33 3.01
CA PHE A 71 -14.66 4.13 2.16
C PHE A 71 -14.17 4.27 0.71
N GLY A 72 -12.86 4.29 0.50
CA GLY A 72 -12.23 4.43 -0.82
C GLY A 72 -12.14 3.12 -1.62
N ARG A 73 -12.62 1.99 -1.09
CA ARG A 73 -12.56 0.68 -1.77
C ARG A 73 -13.88 0.31 -2.44
N GLY A 74 -13.78 -0.32 -3.61
CA GLY A 74 -14.92 -0.93 -4.29
C GLY A 74 -15.32 -2.26 -3.66
N HIS A 75 -16.61 -2.62 -3.76
CA HIS A 75 -17.14 -3.87 -3.22
C HIS A 75 -17.02 -4.98 -4.27
N SER A 76 -16.17 -5.98 -4.03
CA SER A 76 -15.89 -7.04 -5.01
C SER A 76 -15.56 -8.41 -4.41
N HIS A 77 -15.16 -8.47 -3.14
CA HIS A 77 -14.71 -9.72 -2.49
C HIS A 77 -15.48 -9.94 -1.19
N PHE A 78 -16.56 -10.73 -1.22
CA PHE A 78 -17.37 -11.01 -0.04
C PHE A 78 -16.90 -12.29 0.66
N LEU A 79 -16.63 -12.21 1.98
CA LEU A 79 -16.25 -13.36 2.84
C LEU A 79 -15.03 -14.17 2.36
N GLN A 80 -14.13 -13.56 1.59
CA GLN A 80 -12.86 -14.20 1.22
C GLN A 80 -11.82 -13.95 2.30
N MET A 81 -11.03 -14.98 2.62
CA MET A 81 -9.99 -14.91 3.65
C MET A 81 -8.74 -15.64 3.20
N ASN A 82 -7.59 -15.01 3.39
CA ASN A 82 -6.27 -15.60 3.22
C ASN A 82 -5.53 -15.59 4.57
N LEU A 83 -5.46 -16.78 5.18
CA LEU A 83 -4.82 -16.99 6.48
C LEU A 83 -3.42 -17.58 6.35
N HIS A 84 -2.88 -17.70 5.14
CA HIS A 84 -1.51 -18.17 4.94
C HIS A 84 -0.52 -17.02 5.18
N PRO A 85 0.31 -17.11 6.24
CA PRO A 85 1.27 -16.05 6.52
C PRO A 85 2.33 -15.97 5.42
N PHE A 86 2.70 -14.75 5.08
CA PHE A 86 3.63 -14.34 4.04
C PHE A 86 3.22 -14.74 2.61
N SER A 87 1.97 -15.12 2.39
CA SER A 87 1.46 -15.49 1.06
C SER A 87 1.55 -14.33 0.07
N SER A 88 1.23 -13.10 0.49
CA SER A 88 1.35 -11.89 -0.36
C SER A 88 2.79 -11.65 -0.81
N TYR A 89 3.75 -11.88 0.09
CA TYR A 89 5.17 -11.74 -0.22
C TYR A 89 5.67 -12.81 -1.18
N ILE A 90 5.22 -14.06 -1.00
CA ILE A 90 5.55 -15.18 -1.90
C ILE A 90 4.93 -14.95 -3.27
N GLU A 91 3.68 -14.49 -3.35
CA GLU A 91 3.04 -14.14 -4.61
C GLU A 91 3.75 -13.00 -5.32
N ALA A 92 4.05 -11.92 -4.60
CA ALA A 92 4.80 -10.79 -5.14
C ALA A 92 6.17 -11.24 -5.68
N TRP A 93 6.81 -12.20 -5.01
CA TRP A 93 8.05 -12.82 -5.46
C TRP A 93 7.86 -13.66 -6.72
N ASN A 94 6.88 -14.57 -6.73
CA ASN A 94 6.59 -15.46 -7.84
C ASN A 94 6.24 -14.66 -9.11
N LYS A 95 5.46 -13.60 -8.96
CA LYS A 95 5.09 -12.66 -10.03
C LYS A 95 6.20 -11.66 -10.36
N TYR A 96 7.22 -11.53 -9.50
CA TYR A 96 8.21 -10.45 -9.51
C TYR A 96 7.56 -9.07 -9.69
N SER A 97 6.53 -8.80 -8.88
CA SER A 97 5.67 -7.63 -8.97
C SER A 97 6.10 -6.56 -7.98
N LEU A 98 6.76 -5.51 -8.46
CA LEU A 98 7.11 -4.34 -7.64
C LEU A 98 5.87 -3.69 -7.03
N ARG A 99 4.73 -3.73 -7.73
CA ARG A 99 3.47 -3.17 -7.24
C ARG A 99 2.95 -3.94 -6.01
N ASP A 100 3.03 -5.27 -6.03
CA ASP A 100 2.53 -6.08 -4.92
C ASP A 100 3.44 -5.91 -3.69
N PHE A 101 4.76 -5.79 -3.89
CA PHE A 101 5.67 -5.40 -2.81
C PHE A 101 5.39 -3.99 -2.27
N GLN A 102 5.07 -3.03 -3.15
CA GLN A 102 4.69 -1.67 -2.75
C GLN A 102 3.43 -1.68 -1.87
N ASN A 103 2.44 -2.51 -2.18
CA ASN A 103 1.23 -2.62 -1.36
C ASN A 103 1.57 -3.08 0.06
N CYS A 104 2.42 -4.11 0.23
CA CYS A 104 2.87 -4.54 1.55
C CYS A 104 3.57 -3.41 2.32
N ILE A 105 4.43 -2.63 1.63
CA ILE A 105 5.13 -1.48 2.22
C ILE A 105 4.14 -0.37 2.61
N PHE A 106 3.13 -0.09 1.80
CA PHE A 106 2.13 0.93 2.12
C PHE A 106 1.29 0.55 3.33
N ASN A 107 0.97 -0.72 3.53
CA ASN A 107 0.31 -1.19 4.76
C ASN A 107 1.20 -0.95 5.99
N ILE A 108 2.50 -1.22 5.90
CA ILE A 108 3.46 -0.87 6.98
C ILE A 108 3.47 0.65 7.23
N ILE A 109 3.62 1.47 6.18
CA ILE A 109 3.73 2.93 6.31
C ILE A 109 2.46 3.53 6.93
N MET A 110 1.28 3.03 6.56
CA MET A 110 -0.02 3.51 7.02
C MET A 110 -0.17 3.45 8.56
N PHE A 111 0.46 2.49 9.22
CA PHE A 111 0.36 2.32 10.69
C PHE A 111 1.52 2.97 11.48
N ILE A 112 2.53 3.53 10.81
CA ILE A 112 3.62 4.27 11.48
C ILE A 112 3.08 5.43 12.34
N PRO A 113 2.16 6.29 11.84
CA PRO A 113 1.66 7.41 12.64
C PRO A 113 0.96 6.96 13.92
N MET A 114 0.22 5.85 13.90
CA MET A 114 -0.42 5.29 15.10
C MET A 114 0.58 4.95 16.19
N GLY A 115 1.71 4.32 15.81
CA GLY A 115 2.81 4.01 16.72
C GLY A 115 3.46 5.25 17.35
N ILE A 116 3.49 6.37 16.63
CA ILE A 116 4.05 7.64 17.09
C ILE A 116 3.07 8.43 17.98
N LEU A 117 1.81 8.52 17.57
CA LEU A 117 0.81 9.40 18.18
C LEU A 117 0.24 8.85 19.49
N LEU A 118 0.00 7.53 19.59
CA LEU A 118 -0.59 6.93 20.79
C LEU A 118 0.20 7.25 22.09
N PRO A 119 1.54 7.07 22.16
CA PRO A 119 2.33 7.42 23.35
C PRO A 119 2.36 8.92 23.69
N LEU A 120 2.07 9.79 22.71
CA LEU A 120 1.97 11.24 22.88
C LEU A 120 0.63 11.66 23.49
N ILE A 121 -0.46 10.96 23.14
CA ILE A 121 -1.80 11.20 23.68
C ILE A 121 -1.90 10.72 25.13
N SER A 122 -1.43 9.51 25.42
CA SER A 122 -1.58 8.90 26.73
C SER A 122 -0.33 8.20 27.23
N ARG A 123 -0.03 8.39 28.53
CA ARG A 123 1.08 7.72 29.21
C ARG A 123 0.94 6.19 29.20
N LYS A 124 -0.28 5.65 29.12
CA LYS A 124 -0.52 4.19 29.08
C LYS A 124 0.14 3.55 27.85
N PHE A 125 0.09 4.22 26.70
CA PHE A 125 0.66 3.73 25.45
C PHE A 125 2.18 3.90 25.34
N LYS A 126 2.82 4.52 26.35
CA LYS A 126 4.28 4.44 26.50
C LYS A 126 4.74 3.05 26.94
N ALA A 127 3.84 2.19 27.42
CA ALA A 127 4.13 0.79 27.62
C ALA A 127 3.76 0.01 26.36
N PHE A 128 4.76 -0.66 25.77
CA PHE A 128 4.64 -1.35 24.48
C PHE A 128 3.43 -2.29 24.41
N LYS A 129 3.13 -3.04 25.48
CA LYS A 129 1.99 -3.98 25.51
C LYS A 129 0.64 -3.34 25.19
N TRP A 130 0.39 -2.11 25.65
CA TRP A 130 -0.88 -1.42 25.41
C TRP A 130 -0.95 -0.86 24.00
N LEU A 131 0.17 -0.35 23.48
CA LEU A 131 0.25 0.09 22.09
C LEU A 131 0.06 -1.10 21.14
N PHE A 132 0.77 -2.20 21.39
CA PHE A 132 0.69 -3.42 20.60
C PHE A 132 -0.75 -3.96 20.57
N LEU A 133 -1.41 -4.03 21.73
CA LEU A 133 -2.81 -4.45 21.79
C LEU A 133 -3.71 -3.57 20.92
N VAL A 134 -3.60 -2.25 21.02
CA VAL A 134 -4.45 -1.33 20.24
C VAL A 134 -4.15 -1.43 18.74
N VAL A 135 -2.88 -1.53 18.34
CA VAL A 135 -2.49 -1.71 16.93
C VAL A 135 -3.07 -3.01 16.36
N VAL A 136 -2.86 -4.14 17.03
CA VAL A 136 -3.38 -5.45 16.59
C VAL A 136 -4.91 -5.47 16.57
N SER A 137 -5.57 -4.95 17.61
CA SER A 137 -7.04 -4.89 17.64
C SER A 137 -7.61 -3.98 16.54
N SER A 138 -6.94 -2.87 16.22
CA SER A 138 -7.42 -1.94 15.19
C SER A 138 -7.27 -2.54 13.78
N THR A 139 -6.12 -3.16 13.48
CA THR A 139 -5.96 -3.82 12.18
C THR A 139 -6.89 -5.02 12.04
N LEU A 140 -7.10 -5.81 13.10
CA LEU A 140 -8.06 -6.91 13.08
C LEU A 140 -9.48 -6.41 12.81
N PHE A 141 -9.87 -5.28 13.43
CA PHE A 141 -11.16 -4.65 13.18
C PHE A 141 -11.31 -4.21 11.73
N ILE A 142 -10.31 -3.55 11.15
CA ILE A 142 -10.32 -3.08 9.76
C ILE A 142 -10.47 -4.26 8.79
N GLU A 143 -9.64 -5.30 8.92
CA GLU A 143 -9.69 -6.48 8.04
C GLU A 143 -11.03 -7.23 8.16
N THR A 144 -11.54 -7.37 9.38
CA THR A 144 -12.85 -8.00 9.63
C THR A 144 -13.96 -7.18 8.99
N TYR A 145 -13.93 -5.86 9.14
CA TYR A 145 -14.91 -4.98 8.52
C TYR A 145 -14.86 -5.07 6.99
N GLN A 146 -13.68 -5.01 6.38
CA GLN A 146 -13.50 -5.09 4.93
C GLN A 146 -14.07 -6.39 4.36
N THR A 147 -13.83 -7.50 5.06
CA THR A 147 -14.30 -8.83 4.67
C THR A 147 -15.82 -8.98 4.76
N LEU A 148 -16.42 -8.42 5.83
CA LEU A 148 -17.87 -8.44 6.04
C LEU A 148 -18.63 -7.46 5.14
N SER A 149 -18.02 -6.33 4.80
CA SER A 149 -18.61 -5.34 3.88
C SER A 149 -18.44 -5.74 2.41
N GLY A 150 -17.46 -6.61 2.11
CA GLY A 150 -17.10 -6.98 0.73
C GLY A 150 -16.10 -6.02 0.09
N ALA A 151 -15.56 -5.07 0.86
CA ALA A 151 -14.58 -4.07 0.44
C ALA A 151 -13.16 -4.66 0.25
N GLY A 152 -12.91 -5.88 0.71
CA GLY A 152 -11.62 -6.55 0.58
C GLY A 152 -11.62 -8.00 1.08
N ILE A 153 -10.48 -8.65 0.89
CA ILE A 153 -10.18 -9.99 1.40
C ILE A 153 -9.58 -9.84 2.80
N PHE A 154 -9.91 -10.73 3.74
CA PHE A 154 -9.21 -10.78 5.02
C PHE A 154 -7.79 -11.29 4.79
N GLU A 155 -6.78 -10.45 4.89
CA GLU A 155 -5.40 -10.88 4.66
C GLU A 155 -4.60 -10.88 5.97
N LEU A 156 -4.16 -12.06 6.40
CA LEU A 156 -3.32 -12.18 7.61
C LEU A 156 -2.03 -11.37 7.48
N ASP A 157 -1.51 -11.25 6.27
CA ASP A 157 -0.31 -10.46 5.97
C ASP A 157 -0.53 -8.97 6.23
N ASP A 158 -1.74 -8.45 6.03
CA ASP A 158 -2.04 -7.05 6.29
C ASP A 158 -2.06 -6.75 7.79
N ILE A 159 -2.55 -7.68 8.62
CA ILE A 159 -2.41 -7.61 10.08
C ILE A 159 -0.93 -7.55 10.48
N ILE A 160 -0.09 -8.40 9.87
CA ILE A 160 1.35 -8.44 10.14
C ILE A 160 2.00 -7.11 9.74
N ASN A 161 1.71 -6.63 8.52
CA ASN A 161 2.27 -5.40 7.95
C ASN A 161 1.90 -4.17 8.79
N ASN A 162 0.61 -4.02 9.12
CA ASN A 162 0.11 -2.93 9.95
C ASN A 162 0.73 -2.97 11.36
N THR A 163 0.88 -4.18 11.92
CA THR A 163 1.54 -4.37 13.22
C THR A 163 3.02 -3.96 13.18
N LEU A 164 3.75 -4.35 12.14
CA LEU A 164 5.14 -3.91 11.92
C LEU A 164 5.23 -2.39 11.79
N GLY A 165 4.30 -1.76 11.09
CA GLY A 165 4.16 -0.30 11.00
C GLY A 165 4.03 0.37 12.36
N GLY A 166 3.09 -0.11 13.18
CA GLY A 166 2.87 0.39 14.54
C GLY A 166 4.09 0.21 15.46
N ILE A 167 4.78 -0.94 15.36
CA ILE A 167 6.03 -1.19 16.09
C ILE A 167 7.12 -0.21 15.65
N PHE A 168 7.31 -0.03 14.34
CA PHE A 168 8.32 0.88 13.80
C PHE A 168 8.04 2.33 14.23
N GLY A 169 6.78 2.79 14.13
CA GLY A 169 6.36 4.10 14.63
C GLY A 169 6.63 4.29 16.12
N TYR A 170 6.36 3.29 16.95
CA TYR A 170 6.67 3.36 18.39
C TYR A 170 8.18 3.47 18.67
N GLN A 171 8.99 2.77 17.90
CA GLN A 171 10.44 2.84 18.01
C GLN A 171 10.97 4.23 17.60
N LEU A 172 10.39 4.85 16.55
CA LEU A 172 10.68 6.23 16.16
C LEU A 172 10.31 7.21 17.27
N TYR A 173 9.13 7.06 17.90
CA TYR A 173 8.75 7.85 19.07
C TYR A 173 9.78 7.72 20.20
N ARG A 174 10.23 6.50 20.52
CA ARG A 174 11.24 6.27 21.57
C ARG A 174 12.58 6.91 21.24
N LEU A 175 13.00 6.86 19.98
CA LEU A 175 14.21 7.50 19.50
C LEU A 175 14.11 9.03 19.68
N ALA A 176 13.04 9.64 19.17
CA ALA A 176 12.78 11.06 19.29
C ALA A 176 12.71 11.51 20.75
N ALA A 177 11.98 10.78 21.60
CA ALA A 177 11.93 11.05 23.03
C ALA A 177 13.31 10.94 23.68
N SER A 178 14.12 9.92 23.34
CA SER A 178 15.47 9.76 23.88
C SER A 178 16.37 10.95 23.56
N ILE A 179 16.30 11.43 22.31
CA ILE A 179 17.05 12.60 21.84
C ILE A 179 16.60 13.86 22.58
N VAL A 180 15.30 14.10 22.70
CA VAL A 180 14.75 15.29 23.36
C VAL A 180 15.07 15.31 24.87
N TYR A 181 14.89 14.19 25.58
CA TYR A 181 15.06 14.16 27.03
C TYR A 181 16.53 14.02 27.46
N ASN A 182 17.33 13.20 26.77
CA ASN A 182 18.70 12.89 27.22
C ASN A 182 19.78 13.62 26.41
N LYS A 183 19.42 14.35 25.35
CA LYS A 183 20.35 14.99 24.37
C LYS A 183 21.44 14.06 23.82
N ARG A 184 21.26 12.75 23.97
CA ARG A 184 22.19 11.72 23.50
C ARG A 184 21.39 10.61 22.85
N VAL A 185 21.87 10.20 21.68
CA VAL A 185 21.34 9.04 21.00
C VAL A 185 21.99 7.79 21.60
N ARG A 186 21.20 6.91 22.21
CA ARG A 186 21.72 5.60 22.66
C ARG A 186 21.88 4.69 21.44
N MET A 187 23.08 4.15 21.22
CA MET A 187 23.37 3.24 20.09
C MET A 187 22.38 2.06 20.01
N LYS A 188 22.00 1.47 21.15
CA LYS A 188 20.96 0.42 21.20
C LYS A 188 19.61 0.87 20.63
N SER A 189 19.25 2.15 20.80
CA SER A 189 18.03 2.73 20.24
C SER A 189 18.15 2.91 18.72
N LEU A 190 19.30 3.36 18.21
CA LEU A 190 19.53 3.47 16.76
C LEU A 190 19.50 2.11 16.09
N LEU A 191 20.25 1.14 16.63
CA LEU A 191 20.31 -0.22 16.09
C LEU A 191 18.91 -0.85 16.04
N GLY A 192 18.11 -0.71 17.11
CA GLY A 192 16.74 -1.23 17.12
C GLY A 192 15.78 -0.53 16.15
N ASN A 193 16.01 0.75 15.83
CA ASN A 193 15.20 1.49 14.85
C ASN A 193 15.61 1.18 13.41
N LEU A 194 16.92 1.10 13.16
CA LEU A 194 17.45 0.82 11.82
C LEU A 194 17.35 -0.65 11.45
N ALA A 195 17.22 -1.57 12.42
CA ALA A 195 17.11 -3.00 12.16
C ALA A 195 15.97 -3.33 11.19
N ILE A 196 14.77 -2.78 11.38
CA ILE A 196 13.62 -3.10 10.52
C ILE A 196 13.84 -2.60 9.08
N PRO A 197 14.13 -1.31 8.82
CA PRO A 197 14.42 -0.83 7.46
C PRO A 197 15.62 -1.51 6.81
N LEU A 198 16.69 -1.79 7.57
CA LEU A 198 17.87 -2.47 7.04
C LEU A 198 17.56 -3.91 6.65
N LEU A 199 16.80 -4.65 7.47
CA LEU A 199 16.37 -6.01 7.13
C LEU A 199 15.49 -6.03 5.88
N MET A 200 14.56 -5.08 5.73
CA MET A 200 13.75 -4.94 4.53
C MET A 200 14.61 -4.62 3.29
N GLY A 201 15.57 -3.71 3.43
CA GLY A 201 16.49 -3.35 2.34
C GLY A 201 17.39 -4.51 1.93
N LEU A 202 17.96 -5.24 2.90
CA LEU A 202 18.76 -6.44 2.65
C LEU A 202 17.95 -7.55 1.99
N PHE A 203 16.71 -7.75 2.42
CA PHE A 203 15.79 -8.69 1.80
C PHE A 203 15.54 -8.32 0.33
N PHE A 204 15.21 -7.05 0.05
CA PHE A 204 14.99 -6.59 -1.32
C PHE A 204 16.23 -6.73 -2.22
N VAL A 205 17.42 -6.40 -1.70
CA VAL A 205 18.69 -6.58 -2.43
C VAL A 205 18.94 -8.07 -2.70
N GLY A 206 18.79 -8.92 -1.70
CA GLY A 206 18.95 -10.37 -1.83
C GLY A 206 17.99 -10.97 -2.87
N MET A 207 16.73 -10.56 -2.84
CA MET A 207 15.72 -10.96 -3.83
C MET A 207 16.13 -10.57 -5.25
N ASN A 208 16.61 -9.34 -5.46
CA ASN A 208 17.07 -8.92 -6.77
C ASN A 208 18.25 -9.75 -7.25
N ILE A 209 19.24 -10.00 -6.38
CA ILE A 209 20.40 -10.84 -6.72
C ILE A 209 19.95 -12.24 -7.16
N VAL A 210 19.06 -12.88 -6.38
CA VAL A 210 18.55 -14.22 -6.71
C VAL A 210 17.77 -14.22 -8.02
N TYR A 211 16.92 -13.22 -8.24
CA TYR A 211 16.13 -13.12 -9.48
C TYR A 211 17.03 -12.94 -10.72
N PHE A 212 18.04 -12.07 -10.65
CA PHE A 212 18.97 -11.85 -11.77
C PHE A 212 19.88 -13.05 -12.06
N GLN A 213 20.02 -14.00 -11.13
CA GLN A 213 20.74 -15.25 -11.36
C GLN A 213 19.88 -16.33 -12.06
N GLN A 214 18.56 -16.15 -12.12
CA GLN A 214 17.66 -17.08 -12.80
C GLN A 214 17.60 -16.75 -14.29
N GLU A 215 17.82 -17.75 -15.15
CA GLU A 215 17.81 -17.59 -16.61
C GLU A 215 16.47 -17.06 -17.14
N PHE A 216 15.36 -17.48 -16.54
CA PHE A 216 13.99 -17.12 -16.95
C PHE A 216 13.21 -16.36 -15.87
N GLY A 217 13.86 -16.00 -14.76
CA GLY A 217 13.19 -15.43 -13.58
C GLY A 217 12.26 -16.43 -12.88
N ASN A 218 11.32 -15.89 -12.09
CA ASN A 218 10.33 -16.67 -11.36
C ASN A 218 9.10 -17.00 -12.22
N LEU A 219 8.47 -18.14 -11.94
CA LEU A 219 7.19 -18.52 -12.54
C LEU A 219 6.03 -17.93 -11.72
N ALA A 220 5.28 -17.02 -12.34
CA ALA A 220 4.12 -16.37 -11.72
C ALA A 220 3.00 -17.35 -11.31
N ILE A 221 2.97 -18.54 -11.92
CA ILE A 221 2.00 -19.60 -11.63
C ILE A 221 2.33 -20.42 -10.37
N ASN A 222 3.50 -20.20 -9.78
CA ASN A 222 3.89 -20.93 -8.58
C ASN A 222 2.92 -20.60 -7.43
N SER A 223 2.41 -21.65 -6.79
CA SER A 223 1.56 -21.53 -5.61
C SER A 223 2.39 -21.14 -4.39
N PHE A 224 1.81 -20.33 -3.51
CA PHE A 224 2.37 -20.02 -2.19
C PHE A 224 2.12 -21.15 -1.16
N THR A 225 1.23 -22.10 -1.48
CA THR A 225 0.91 -23.24 -0.62
C THR A 225 0.99 -24.57 -1.38
N LYS A 226 1.31 -25.65 -0.67
CA LYS A 226 1.29 -27.01 -1.22
C LYS A 226 -0.04 -27.66 -0.86
N TRP A 227 -0.63 -28.35 -1.83
CA TRP A 227 -1.82 -29.17 -1.64
C TRP A 227 -1.41 -30.62 -1.46
N ASN A 228 -2.09 -31.37 -0.58
CA ASN A 228 -1.88 -32.81 -0.50
C ASN A 228 -2.45 -33.45 -1.77
N MET A 229 -1.60 -34.15 -2.51
CA MET A 229 -1.92 -34.83 -3.76
C MET A 229 -1.71 -36.35 -3.65
N GLU A 230 -1.54 -36.90 -2.44
CA GLU A 230 -1.30 -38.33 -2.19
C GLU A 230 -2.38 -39.23 -2.82
N ASP A 231 -3.65 -38.79 -2.76
CA ASP A 231 -4.79 -39.52 -3.32
C ASP A 231 -5.13 -39.12 -4.77
N VAL A 232 -4.31 -38.27 -5.41
CA VAL A 232 -4.56 -37.77 -6.76
C VAL A 232 -3.73 -38.56 -7.78
N HIS A 233 -4.39 -39.44 -8.51
CA HIS A 233 -3.78 -40.17 -9.61
C HIS A 233 -3.81 -39.36 -10.91
N LEU A 234 -2.66 -38.82 -11.31
CA LEU A 234 -2.48 -38.16 -12.61
C LEU A 234 -2.22 -39.20 -13.70
N THR A 235 -3.13 -39.30 -14.67
CA THR A 235 -2.91 -40.04 -15.91
C THR A 235 -2.59 -39.08 -17.04
N THR A 236 -1.51 -39.34 -17.78
CA THR A 236 -1.09 -38.56 -18.93
C THR A 236 -0.82 -39.48 -20.11
N SER A 237 -1.27 -39.09 -21.30
CA SER A 237 -0.92 -39.76 -22.56
C SER A 237 0.47 -39.38 -23.06
N LEU A 238 1.09 -38.36 -22.46
CA LEU A 238 2.44 -37.88 -22.79
C LEU A 238 3.49 -38.57 -21.92
N GLN A 239 4.53 -39.15 -22.55
CA GLN A 239 5.74 -39.56 -21.85
C GLN A 239 6.55 -38.32 -21.46
N LEU A 240 6.46 -37.93 -20.19
CA LEU A 240 7.27 -36.86 -19.63
C LEU A 240 8.70 -37.37 -19.40
N SER A 241 9.67 -36.80 -20.10
CA SER A 241 11.08 -37.04 -19.84
C SER A 241 11.52 -36.28 -18.59
N SER A 242 12.20 -36.95 -17.66
CA SER A 242 12.83 -36.31 -16.50
C SER A 242 14.17 -35.64 -16.85
N ALA A 243 14.67 -35.83 -18.08
CA ALA A 243 15.91 -35.22 -18.52
C ALA A 243 15.71 -33.70 -18.76
N PRO A 244 16.54 -32.83 -18.16
CA PRO A 244 16.46 -31.40 -18.41
C PRO A 244 16.71 -31.14 -19.90
N THR A 245 15.72 -30.56 -20.57
CA THR A 245 15.77 -30.24 -22.00
C THR A 245 15.65 -28.72 -22.14
N ALA A 246 16.62 -28.10 -22.80
CA ALA A 246 16.54 -26.70 -23.18
C ALA A 246 15.73 -26.58 -24.48
N ALA A 247 14.70 -25.74 -24.48
CA ALA A 247 13.92 -25.43 -25.68
C ALA A 247 14.02 -23.92 -25.96
N PRO A 248 14.13 -23.50 -27.23
CA PRO A 248 14.07 -22.09 -27.56
C PRO A 248 12.69 -21.53 -27.23
N VAL A 249 12.65 -20.59 -26.29
CA VAL A 249 11.46 -19.78 -25.98
C VAL A 249 11.56 -18.44 -26.69
N TYR A 250 10.48 -18.03 -27.34
CA TYR A 250 10.41 -16.72 -27.97
C TYR A 250 10.39 -15.64 -26.89
N LYS A 251 11.43 -14.81 -26.85
CA LYS A 251 11.39 -13.58 -26.06
C LYS A 251 10.41 -12.61 -26.72
N LYS A 252 9.29 -12.32 -26.05
CA LYS A 252 8.37 -11.26 -26.49
C LYS A 252 9.06 -9.91 -26.33
N ILE A 253 9.68 -9.42 -27.39
CA ILE A 253 10.25 -8.07 -27.43
C ILE A 253 9.11 -7.12 -27.80
N ILE A 254 8.59 -6.39 -26.81
CA ILE A 254 7.61 -5.33 -27.06
C ILE A 254 8.37 -4.06 -27.40
N HIS A 255 8.65 -3.85 -28.68
CA HIS A 255 9.06 -2.52 -29.17
C HIS A 255 7.80 -1.66 -29.24
N ARG A 256 7.76 -0.56 -28.49
CA ARG A 256 6.71 0.45 -28.61
C ARG A 256 7.02 1.42 -29.77
N ASP A 257 8.30 1.64 -30.02
CA ASP A 257 8.77 2.54 -31.07
C ASP A 257 8.61 1.90 -32.46
N GLY A 258 8.05 2.65 -33.40
CA GLY A 258 7.89 2.20 -34.79
C GLY A 258 6.74 1.23 -35.05
N VAL A 259 5.93 0.87 -34.04
CA VAL A 259 4.72 0.02 -34.24
C VAL A 259 3.74 0.69 -35.20
N GLU A 260 3.57 2.00 -35.09
CA GLU A 260 2.75 2.81 -35.99
C GLU A 260 3.20 2.64 -37.45
N ALA A 261 4.49 2.89 -37.73
CA ALA A 261 5.05 2.74 -39.07
C ALA A 261 4.96 1.30 -39.59
N LEU A 262 5.18 0.30 -38.73
CA LEU A 262 5.07 -1.11 -39.08
C LEU A 262 3.62 -1.50 -39.43
N LEU A 263 2.64 -1.02 -38.67
CA LEU A 263 1.22 -1.26 -38.92
C LEU A 263 0.77 -0.55 -40.21
N GLN A 264 1.19 0.70 -40.42
CA GLN A 264 0.94 1.44 -41.65
C GLN A 264 1.53 0.72 -42.87
N GLN A 265 2.76 0.22 -42.76
CA GLN A 265 3.42 -0.52 -43.84
C GLN A 265 2.74 -1.87 -44.12
N LYS A 266 2.45 -2.68 -43.09
CA LYS A 266 1.88 -4.01 -43.27
C LYS A 266 0.43 -3.99 -43.72
N LEU A 267 -0.36 -3.04 -43.23
CA LEU A 267 -1.79 -2.94 -43.50
C LEU A 267 -2.11 -1.93 -44.62
N GLY A 268 -1.09 -1.23 -45.13
CA GLY A 268 -1.27 -0.22 -46.18
C GLY A 268 -2.15 0.95 -45.73
N LEU A 269 -2.03 1.36 -44.48
CA LEU A 269 -2.85 2.41 -43.88
C LEU A 269 -2.23 3.80 -44.15
N SER A 270 -3.08 4.76 -44.47
CA SER A 270 -2.74 6.17 -44.66
C SER A 270 -3.33 7.01 -43.52
N GLU A 271 -2.54 7.95 -43.01
CA GLU A 271 -2.97 8.85 -41.94
C GLU A 271 -3.98 9.89 -42.44
N LEU A 272 -5.07 10.06 -41.69
CA LEU A 272 -6.09 11.08 -41.95
C LEU A 272 -6.03 12.22 -40.92
N LYS A 273 -5.88 11.88 -39.64
CA LYS A 273 -5.90 12.86 -38.55
C LYS A 273 -5.21 12.30 -37.32
N VAL A 274 -4.42 13.13 -36.66
CA VAL A 274 -3.84 12.85 -35.33
C VAL A 274 -4.43 13.81 -34.33
N VAL A 275 -4.91 13.27 -33.21
CA VAL A 275 -5.30 14.02 -32.03
C VAL A 275 -4.35 13.58 -30.90
N ASP A 276 -3.68 14.54 -30.28
CA ASP A 276 -2.81 14.30 -29.14
C ASP A 276 -3.44 14.98 -27.91
N ASP A 277 -3.81 14.18 -26.91
CA ASP A 277 -4.38 14.66 -25.66
C ASP A 277 -3.57 14.13 -24.48
N HIS A 278 -2.70 15.00 -23.94
CA HIS A 278 -1.93 14.74 -22.72
C HIS A 278 -1.13 13.42 -22.71
N GLY A 279 -0.59 13.01 -23.88
CA GLY A 279 0.22 11.81 -24.02
C GLY A 279 -0.54 10.59 -24.56
N ASN A 280 -1.86 10.68 -24.73
CA ASN A 280 -2.64 9.70 -25.49
C ASN A 280 -2.78 10.20 -26.94
N ARG A 281 -2.14 9.52 -27.90
CA ARG A 281 -2.30 9.80 -29.33
C ARG A 281 -3.42 8.93 -29.89
N GLU A 282 -4.43 9.58 -30.45
CA GLU A 282 -5.47 8.96 -31.27
C GLU A 282 -5.18 9.27 -32.74
N ILE A 283 -4.96 8.22 -33.54
CA ILE A 283 -4.61 8.35 -34.95
C ILE A 283 -5.70 7.70 -35.78
N LEU A 284 -6.36 8.52 -36.61
CA LEU A 284 -7.33 8.05 -37.59
C LEU A 284 -6.57 7.65 -38.86
N LEU A 285 -6.74 6.41 -39.26
CA LEU A 285 -6.07 5.75 -40.38
C LEU A 285 -7.12 5.26 -41.39
N LYS A 286 -6.74 5.14 -42.66
CA LYS A 286 -7.59 4.60 -43.73
C LYS A 286 -6.83 3.60 -44.57
N ASP A 287 -7.42 2.45 -44.86
CA ASP A 287 -6.82 1.47 -45.75
C ASP A 287 -7.06 1.81 -47.24
N LYS A 288 -6.53 0.98 -48.13
CA LYS A 288 -6.72 1.11 -49.58
C LYS A 288 -8.17 0.89 -50.04
N SER A 289 -8.99 0.16 -49.27
CA SER A 289 -10.41 -0.07 -49.56
C SER A 289 -11.29 1.10 -49.11
N GLY A 290 -10.74 1.97 -48.27
CA GLY A 290 -11.36 3.15 -47.73
C GLY A 290 -11.99 2.98 -46.35
N THR A 291 -11.77 1.83 -45.73
CA THR A 291 -12.16 1.51 -44.35
C THR A 291 -11.31 2.30 -43.37
N GLN A 292 -11.96 2.94 -42.39
CA GLN A 292 -11.30 3.74 -41.37
C GLN A 292 -10.96 2.90 -40.13
N TYR A 293 -9.80 3.18 -39.55
CA TYR A 293 -9.28 2.55 -38.34
C TYR A 293 -8.83 3.62 -37.37
N THR A 294 -8.97 3.36 -36.07
CA THR A 294 -8.45 4.24 -35.02
C THR A 294 -7.37 3.51 -34.25
N LEU A 295 -6.17 4.08 -34.21
CA LEU A 295 -5.05 3.59 -33.41
C LEU A 295 -4.94 4.46 -32.14
N TYR A 296 -5.13 3.83 -30.99
CA TYR A 296 -4.89 4.46 -29.68
C TYR A 296 -3.50 4.07 -29.18
N LEU A 297 -2.66 5.07 -28.93
CA LEU A 297 -1.34 4.93 -28.33
C LEU A 297 -1.37 5.58 -26.94
N SER A 298 -1.09 4.79 -25.90
CA SER A 298 -1.01 5.19 -24.50
C SER A 298 0.33 4.86 -23.83
#